data_AF-A0A2S2Q9Q7-F1
#
_entry.id   AF-A0A2S2Q9Q7-F1
#
_cell.length_a   1.000
_cell.length_b   1.000
_cell.length_c   1.000
_cell.angle_alpha   90.00
_cell.angle_beta   90.00
_cell.angle_gamma   90.00
#
_symmetry.space_group_name_H-M   'P 1'
#
loop_
_entity.id
_entity.type
_entity.pdbx_description
1 polymer ?
#
loop_
_entity_poly.entity_id
_entity_poly.type
_entity_poly.pdbx_seq_one_letter_code
_entity_poly.pdbx_strand_id
1 'polypeptide(L)'
;TDEVFMSAQEAVGAHRDTQEVNSKWLDPLLLKKISESDPAFCPNMCEHSYKGKSRKAHLKRHLTFECGVPKKFKCNYCHKKFSYNISVQKHYKNCMKKIYKYK
;
A
#
# COMPACT_ATOMS: atom_id res chain seq x y z
N THR A 1 18.40 -23.76 -52.04
CA THR A 1 18.48 -24.10 -50.60
C THR A 1 19.19 -22.94 -49.93
N ASP A 2 18.55 -22.08 -49.16
CA ASP A 2 17.38 -22.25 -48.31
C ASP A 2 16.79 -20.84 -48.10
N GLU A 3 15.50 -20.69 -48.36
CA GLU A 3 14.76 -19.50 -47.97
C GLU A 3 14.57 -19.54 -46.45
N VAL A 4 15.23 -18.65 -45.71
CA VAL A 4 14.89 -18.46 -44.29
C VAL A 4 14.46 -17.02 -44.08
N PHE A 5 13.16 -16.81 -44.31
CA PHE A 5 12.35 -15.77 -43.72
C PHE A 5 12.55 -15.79 -42.19
N MET A 6 13.22 -14.80 -41.62
CA MET A 6 13.18 -14.60 -40.17
C MET A 6 11.97 -13.73 -39.84
N SER A 7 10.86 -14.43 -39.58
CA SER A 7 9.61 -13.85 -39.07
C SER A 7 9.79 -13.19 -37.69
N ALA A 8 8.90 -12.23 -37.46
CA ALA A 8 8.73 -11.41 -36.27
C ALA A 8 8.81 -12.16 -34.93
N GLN A 9 9.23 -11.42 -33.91
CA GLN A 9 8.61 -11.44 -32.59
C GLN A 9 8.80 -10.07 -31.93
N GLU A 10 7.88 -9.15 -32.24
CA GLU A 10 7.50 -8.13 -31.26
C GLU A 10 6.82 -8.87 -30.10
N ALA A 11 7.44 -8.84 -28.93
CA ALA A 11 6.74 -9.13 -27.68
C ALA A 11 7.34 -8.25 -26.60
N VAL A 12 6.67 -7.13 -26.38
CA VAL A 12 6.82 -6.27 -25.21
C VAL A 12 6.62 -7.14 -23.97
N GLY A 13 7.70 -7.45 -23.27
CA GLY A 13 7.64 -8.02 -21.93
C GLY A 13 7.22 -6.97 -20.90
N ALA A 14 6.11 -6.26 -21.11
CA ALA A 14 5.52 -5.39 -20.11
C ALA A 14 4.50 -6.19 -19.28
N HIS A 15 5.00 -7.08 -18.43
CA HIS A 15 4.17 -7.82 -17.47
C HIS A 15 5.11 -8.33 -16.36
N ARG A 16 5.01 -7.99 -15.07
CA ARG A 16 3.93 -7.41 -14.26
C ARG A 16 4.53 -6.59 -13.12
N ASP A 17 4.25 -5.29 -13.03
CA ASP A 17 4.13 -4.65 -11.71
C ASP A 17 2.73 -4.89 -11.16
N THR A 18 2.35 -6.17 -11.04
CA THR A 18 1.27 -6.51 -10.14
C THR A 18 1.93 -6.50 -8.78
N GLN A 19 1.94 -5.34 -8.13
CA GLN A 19 2.11 -5.29 -6.69
C GLN A 19 1.15 -6.34 -6.13
N GLU A 20 1.70 -7.46 -5.71
CA GLU A 20 1.00 -8.51 -5.02
C GLU A 20 0.55 -7.87 -3.71
N VAL A 21 -0.61 -7.23 -3.75
CA VAL A 21 -1.32 -6.77 -2.56
C VAL A 21 -1.22 -7.92 -1.57
N ASN A 22 -0.65 -7.65 -0.39
CA ASN A 22 -0.24 -8.57 0.68
C ASN A 22 -1.37 -9.51 1.17
N SER A 23 -1.95 -10.28 0.25
CA SER A 23 -3.16 -11.07 0.37
C SER A 23 -2.91 -12.32 1.20
N LYS A 24 -1.67 -12.81 1.19
CA LYS A 24 -1.20 -13.92 2.03
C LYS A 24 -1.53 -13.73 3.50
N TRP A 25 -1.32 -12.53 4.04
CA TRP A 25 -1.51 -12.25 5.47
C TRP A 25 -2.94 -11.81 5.83
N LEU A 26 -3.82 -11.64 4.83
CA LEU A 26 -5.23 -11.36 5.03
C LEU A 26 -6.07 -12.64 5.24
N ASP A 27 -5.47 -13.83 5.10
CA ASP A 27 -6.10 -15.09 5.44
C ASP A 27 -6.62 -15.07 6.91
N PRO A 28 -7.89 -15.44 7.16
CA PRO A 28 -8.47 -15.36 8.51
C PRO A 28 -7.74 -16.18 9.57
N LEU A 29 -7.17 -17.34 9.21
CA LEU A 29 -6.48 -18.23 10.13
C LEU A 29 -5.08 -17.69 10.45
N LEU A 30 -4.33 -17.26 9.44
CA LEU A 30 -3.00 -16.65 9.62
C LEU A 30 -3.10 -15.35 10.42
N LEU A 31 -4.06 -14.48 10.07
CA LEU A 31 -4.28 -13.23 10.79
C LEU A 31 -4.63 -13.50 12.26
N LYS A 32 -5.42 -14.55 12.54
CA LYS A 32 -5.72 -14.96 13.91
C LYS A 32 -4.43 -15.37 14.64
N LYS A 33 -3.63 -16.28 14.05
CA LYS A 33 -2.37 -16.76 14.61
C LYS A 33 -1.38 -15.64 14.92
N ILE A 34 -1.17 -14.71 13.99
CA ILE A 34 -0.26 -13.57 14.20
C ILE A 34 -0.81 -12.64 15.29
N SER A 35 -2.13 -12.49 15.36
CA SER A 35 -2.78 -11.70 16.40
C SER A 35 -2.93 -12.42 17.74
N GLU A 36 -2.49 -13.67 17.90
CA GLU A 36 -2.57 -14.36 19.19
C GLU A 36 -1.56 -13.78 20.18
N SER A 37 -0.35 -13.44 19.73
CA SER A 37 0.65 -12.77 20.56
C SER A 37 0.24 -11.33 20.88
N ASP A 38 0.60 -10.86 22.08
CA ASP A 38 0.51 -9.45 22.48
C ASP A 38 1.90 -8.99 22.95
N PRO A 39 2.62 -8.17 22.17
CA PRO A 39 2.22 -7.53 20.91
C PRO A 39 2.09 -8.48 19.71
N ALA A 40 1.18 -8.15 18.79
CA ALA A 40 1.09 -8.75 17.46
C ALA A 40 1.97 -7.95 16.49
N PHE A 41 3.00 -8.59 15.94
CA PHE A 41 3.95 -7.95 15.03
C PHE A 41 3.51 -8.06 13.58
N CYS A 42 3.82 -7.04 12.79
CA CYS A 42 3.60 -7.11 11.35
C CYS A 42 4.51 -8.16 10.70
N PRO A 43 3.96 -9.13 9.94
CA PRO A 43 4.73 -10.19 9.31
C PRO A 43 5.63 -9.71 8.16
N ASN A 44 5.43 -8.48 7.68
CA ASN A 44 6.21 -7.88 6.60
C ASN A 44 7.48 -7.15 7.11
N MET A 45 7.89 -7.39 8.37
CA MET A 45 9.10 -6.83 8.97
C MET A 45 9.16 -5.29 8.95
N CYS A 46 8.01 -4.60 8.92
CA CYS A 46 7.95 -3.14 8.89
C CYS A 46 7.98 -2.49 10.30
N GLU A 47 8.51 -3.22 11.29
CA GLU A 47 8.70 -2.80 12.70
C GLU A 47 7.43 -2.38 13.47
N HIS A 48 6.26 -2.40 12.83
CA HIS A 48 4.99 -2.10 13.48
C HIS A 48 4.46 -3.27 14.29
N SER A 49 3.96 -2.95 15.48
CA SER A 49 3.28 -3.91 16.35
C SER A 49 2.02 -3.31 16.97
N TYR A 50 1.06 -4.17 17.30
CA TYR A 50 -0.24 -3.79 17.83
C TYR A 50 -0.52 -4.57 19.12
N LYS A 51 -1.00 -3.86 20.15
CA LYS A 51 -1.25 -4.42 21.48
C LYS A 51 -2.74 -4.41 21.85
N GLY A 52 -3.13 -5.25 22.82
CA GLY A 52 -4.47 -5.27 23.40
C GLY A 52 -5.56 -5.94 22.55
N LYS A 53 -6.83 -5.67 22.89
CA LYS A 53 -8.00 -6.36 22.30
C LYS A 53 -8.22 -6.05 20.82
N SER A 54 -7.86 -4.85 20.37
CA SER A 54 -8.03 -4.40 18.98
C SER A 54 -6.86 -4.75 18.06
N ARG A 55 -5.83 -5.45 18.56
CA ARG A 55 -4.59 -5.71 17.80
C ARG A 55 -4.83 -6.42 16.47
N LYS A 56 -5.73 -7.40 16.44
CA LYS A 56 -6.13 -8.10 15.20
C LYS A 56 -6.71 -7.15 14.17
N ALA A 57 -7.63 -6.27 14.59
CA ALA A 57 -8.27 -5.31 13.68
C ALA A 57 -7.27 -4.27 13.16
N HIS A 58 -6.36 -3.82 14.02
CA HIS A 58 -5.33 -2.85 13.65
C HIS A 58 -4.30 -3.46 12.70
N LEU A 59 -3.84 -4.68 12.98
CA LEU A 59 -2.93 -5.42 12.11
C LEU A 59 -3.55 -5.70 10.74
N LYS A 60 -4.82 -6.11 10.70
CA LYS A 60 -5.56 -6.30 9.45
C LYS A 60 -5.55 -5.02 8.62
N ARG A 61 -5.98 -3.90 9.22
CA ARG A 61 -6.02 -2.59 8.55
C ARG A 61 -4.64 -2.19 8.03
N HIS A 62 -3.61 -2.39 8.83
CA HIS A 62 -2.23 -2.11 8.47
C HIS A 62 -1.78 -2.90 7.23
N LEU A 63 -2.01 -4.22 7.22
CA LEU A 63 -1.68 -5.08 6.09
C LEU A 63 -2.47 -4.73 4.82
N THR A 64 -3.72 -4.28 4.98
CA THR A 64 -4.59 -3.94 3.85
C THR A 64 -4.29 -2.56 3.23
N PHE A 65 -3.86 -1.58 4.01
CA PHE A 65 -3.82 -0.17 3.56
C PHE A 65 -2.49 0.55 3.75
N GLU A 66 -1.59 0.00 4.57
CA GLU A 66 -0.34 0.68 4.93
C GLU A 66 0.87 -0.11 4.46
N CYS A 67 0.95 -1.39 4.83
CA CYS A 67 2.14 -2.20 4.63
C CYS A 67 2.26 -2.68 3.18
N GLY A 68 3.27 -2.18 2.47
CA GLY A 68 3.50 -2.52 1.06
C GLY A 68 2.45 -1.96 0.11
N VAL A 69 1.55 -1.09 0.58
CA VAL A 69 0.50 -0.47 -0.24
C VAL A 69 0.97 0.93 -0.66
N PRO A 70 1.04 1.24 -1.97
CA PRO A 70 1.44 2.56 -2.40
C PRO A 70 0.39 3.58 -1.96
N LYS A 71 0.85 4.79 -1.62
CA LYS A 71 -0.02 5.90 -1.27
C LYS A 71 -0.85 6.32 -2.48
N LYS A 72 -2.14 5.98 -2.47
CA LYS A 72 -3.05 6.21 -3.61
C LYS A 72 -3.62 7.62 -3.66
N PHE A 73 -3.74 8.30 -2.52
CA PHE A 73 -4.42 9.59 -2.44
C PHE A 73 -3.40 10.72 -2.54
N LYS A 74 -3.57 11.62 -3.51
CA LYS A 74 -2.70 12.79 -3.70
C LYS A 74 -3.45 14.08 -3.41
N CYS A 75 -2.77 15.04 -2.79
CA CYS A 75 -3.26 16.42 -2.71
C CYS A 75 -3.06 17.10 -4.07
N ASN A 76 -4.09 17.73 -4.64
CA ASN A 76 -3.97 18.41 -5.95
C ASN A 76 -3.21 19.74 -5.88
N TYR A 77 -2.99 20.28 -4.68
CA TYR A 77 -2.38 21.59 -4.49
C TYR A 77 -0.88 21.52 -4.18
N CYS A 78 -0.45 20.56 -3.34
CA CYS A 78 0.96 20.37 -3.02
C CYS A 78 1.52 19.02 -3.46
N HIS A 79 0.73 18.22 -4.17
CA HIS A 79 1.10 16.89 -4.71
C HIS A 79 1.57 15.84 -3.69
N LYS A 80 1.47 16.13 -2.39
CA LYS A 80 1.80 15.16 -1.33
C LYS A 80 0.87 13.95 -1.39
N LYS A 81 1.46 12.75 -1.31
CA LYS A 81 0.76 11.45 -1.34
C LYS A 81 0.46 10.93 0.08
N PHE A 82 -0.67 10.26 0.25
CA PHE A 82 -1.19 9.73 1.51
C PHE A 82 -1.82 8.34 1.31
N SER A 83 -1.81 7.53 2.38
CA SER A 83 -2.40 6.18 2.36
C SER A 83 -3.92 6.17 2.53
N TYR A 84 -4.49 7.22 3.14
CA TYR A 84 -5.94 7.32 3.42
C TYR A 84 -6.53 8.64 2.94
N ASN A 85 -7.79 8.61 2.51
CA ASN A 85 -8.54 9.80 2.09
C ASN A 85 -8.73 10.81 3.25
N ILE A 86 -9.08 10.32 4.45
CA ILE A 86 -9.26 11.18 5.63
C ILE A 86 -7.99 11.98 5.97
N SER A 87 -6.81 11.42 5.69
CA SER A 87 -5.53 12.11 5.86
C SER A 87 -5.37 13.25 4.85
N VAL A 88 -5.79 13.07 3.59
CA VAL A 88 -5.80 14.13 2.58
C VAL A 88 -6.78 15.23 2.96
N GLN A 89 -7.99 14.90 3.40
CA GLN A 89 -9.01 15.88 3.80
C GLN A 89 -8.54 16.76 4.96
N LYS A 90 -7.93 16.17 5.99
CA LYS A 90 -7.33 16.91 7.10
C LYS A 90 -6.16 17.79 6.63
N HIS A 91 -5.32 17.26 5.74
CA HIS A 91 -4.22 18.01 5.15
C HIS A 91 -4.71 19.20 4.31
N TYR A 92 -5.78 19.02 3.55
CA TYR A 92 -6.33 20.00 2.60
C TYR A 92 -6.56 21.38 3.23
N LYS A 93 -7.23 21.40 4.38
CA LYS A 93 -7.53 22.63 5.12
C LYS A 93 -6.27 23.43 5.46
N ASN A 94 -5.20 22.74 5.87
CA ASN A 94 -3.91 23.37 6.20
C ASN A 94 -3.08 23.69 4.95
N CYS A 95 -3.16 22.84 3.93
CA CYS A 95 -2.48 23.04 2.65
C CYS A 95 -2.96 24.32 1.98
N MET A 96 -4.28 24.53 1.92
CA MET A 96 -4.86 25.75 1.38
C MET A 96 -4.40 26.96 2.17
N LYS A 97 -4.52 26.95 3.50
CA LYS A 97 -4.08 28.07 4.35
C LYS A 97 -2.61 28.46 4.12
N LYS A 98 -1.72 27.47 3.93
CA LYS A 98 -0.31 27.76 3.60
C LYS A 98 -0.20 28.41 2.23
N ILE A 99 -0.82 27.85 1.20
CA ILE A 99 -0.72 28.39 -0.17
C ILE A 99 -1.27 29.83 -0.26
N TYR A 100 -2.41 30.13 0.37
CA TYR A 100 -2.96 31.49 0.38
C TYR A 100 -2.20 32.48 1.26
N LYS A 101 -1.33 32.02 2.17
CA LYS A 101 -0.48 32.88 3.00
C LYS A 101 0.85 33.22 2.32
N TYR A 102 1.23 32.48 1.27
CA TYR A 102 2.42 32.71 0.46
C TYR A 102 2.09 33.19 -0.97
N LYS A 103 0.84 33.62 -1.19
CA LYS A 103 0.41 34.44 -2.33
C LYS A 103 0.21 35.86 -1.83
#